data_AF-A0A966QP06-F1
#
_entry.id   AF-A0A966QP06-F1
#
_cell.length_a   1.000
_cell.length_b   1.000
_cell.length_c   1.000
_cell.angle_alpha   90.00
_cell.angle_beta   90.00
_cell.angle_gamma   90.00
#
_symmetry.space_group_name_H-M   'P 1'
#
loop_
_entity.id
_entity.type
_entity.pdbx_description
1 polymer ?
#
loop_
_entity_poly.entity_id
_entity_poly.type
_entity_poly.pdbx_seq_one_letter_code
_entity_poly.pdbx_strand_id
1 'polypeptide(L)'
;MPFEKYAAYVPLVLTDRTWPNRTIDAAPLWCSVDLRDGNQALIDPMDPERKLRMFKTLVKMGFKEIEVGFPSASQPDFDFVRHIIERDLIPDDVTIQVLVQSRKELIERTYESIRG
;
A
#
# COMPACT_ATOMS: atom_id res chain seq x y z
N MET A 1 -29.95 -4.71 -23.22
CA MET A 1 -28.94 -3.91 -22.50
C MET A 1 -28.03 -3.26 -23.53
N PRO A 2 -27.38 -2.13 -23.22
CA PRO A 2 -26.50 -1.43 -24.16
C PRO A 2 -25.11 -2.10 -24.25
N PHE A 3 -25.05 -3.33 -24.76
CA PHE A 3 -23.82 -4.12 -24.86
C PHE A 3 -22.80 -3.49 -25.82
N GLU A 4 -23.26 -2.70 -26.79
CA GLU A 4 -22.46 -1.97 -27.78
C GLU A 4 -21.52 -0.92 -27.16
N LYS A 5 -21.76 -0.50 -25.91
CA LYS A 5 -20.87 0.40 -25.16
C LYS A 5 -19.59 -0.27 -24.66
N TYR A 6 -19.53 -1.60 -24.72
CA TYR A 6 -18.45 -2.40 -24.13
C TYR A 6 -17.78 -3.24 -25.20
N ALA A 7 -16.48 -3.05 -25.37
CA ALA A 7 -15.66 -3.91 -26.23
C ALA A 7 -15.15 -5.12 -25.44
N ALA A 8 -15.03 -6.27 -26.11
CA ALA A 8 -14.37 -7.43 -25.54
C ALA A 8 -12.88 -7.15 -25.29
N TYR A 9 -12.32 -7.75 -24.24
CA TYR A 9 -10.89 -7.74 -23.99
C TYR A 9 -10.14 -8.50 -25.11
N VAL A 10 -9.00 -7.97 -25.56
CA VAL A 10 -8.12 -8.62 -26.54
C VAL A 10 -7.17 -9.57 -25.80
N PRO A 11 -7.30 -10.91 -25.96
CA PRO A 11 -6.51 -11.86 -25.18
C PRO A 11 -5.02 -11.81 -25.48
N LEU A 12 -4.19 -11.86 -24.45
CA LEU A 12 -2.76 -12.13 -24.59
C LEU A 12 -2.53 -13.63 -24.87
N VAL A 13 -1.83 -13.94 -25.96
CA VAL A 13 -1.48 -15.32 -26.32
C VAL A 13 -0.08 -15.64 -25.82
N LEU A 14 0.00 -16.41 -24.74
CA LEU A 14 1.22 -17.05 -24.25
C LEU A 14 1.10 -18.56 -24.44
N THR A 15 1.68 -19.09 -25.51
CA THR A 15 1.55 -20.51 -25.90
C THR A 15 2.37 -21.43 -25.01
N ASP A 16 3.45 -20.92 -24.42
CA ASP A 16 4.42 -21.60 -23.57
C ASP A 16 4.19 -21.36 -22.08
N ARG A 17 3.02 -20.83 -21.69
CA ARG A 17 2.71 -20.53 -20.29
C ARG A 17 2.80 -21.78 -19.41
N THR A 18 3.50 -21.67 -18.28
CA THR A 18 3.71 -22.81 -17.38
C THR A 18 2.85 -22.80 -16.12
N TRP A 19 2.22 -21.66 -15.79
CA TRP A 19 1.43 -21.50 -14.57
C TRP A 19 0.26 -22.50 -14.42
N PRO A 20 -0.39 -23.02 -15.49
CA PRO A 20 -1.46 -24.02 -15.33
C PRO A 20 -0.98 -25.35 -14.74
N ASN A 21 0.32 -25.67 -14.85
CA ASN A 21 0.92 -26.93 -14.37
C ASN A 21 1.69 -26.75 -13.05
N ARG A 22 1.55 -25.60 -12.39
CA ARG A 22 2.24 -25.27 -11.14
C ARG A 22 1.24 -25.27 -9.99
N THR A 23 1.63 -25.87 -8.87
CA THR A 23 0.91 -25.77 -7.60
C THR A 23 1.71 -24.87 -6.67
N ILE A 24 1.04 -23.95 -5.97
CA ILE A 24 1.69 -23.08 -4.98
C ILE A 24 2.11 -23.93 -3.78
N ASP A 25 3.38 -23.87 -3.39
CA ASP A 25 3.98 -24.66 -2.31
C ASP A 25 4.63 -23.79 -1.21
N ALA A 26 4.71 -22.47 -1.42
CA ALA A 26 5.25 -21.51 -0.47
C ALA A 26 4.40 -20.23 -0.42
N ALA A 27 4.41 -19.55 0.72
CA ALA A 27 3.80 -18.23 0.83
C ALA A 27 4.61 -17.20 0.02
N PRO A 28 3.95 -16.27 -0.69
CA PRO A 28 4.63 -15.13 -1.29
C PRO A 28 5.07 -14.13 -0.21
N LEU A 29 5.86 -13.15 -0.63
CA LEU A 29 6.02 -11.93 0.15
C LEU A 29 4.70 -11.14 0.11
N TRP A 30 4.23 -10.74 1.28
CA TRP A 30 2.98 -10.01 1.42
C TRP A 30 3.26 -8.53 1.71
N CYS A 31 2.63 -7.66 0.90
CA CYS A 31 2.53 -6.23 1.17
C CYS A 31 1.07 -5.88 1.44
N SER A 32 0.79 -5.30 2.60
CA SER A 32 -0.54 -4.79 2.95
C SER A 32 -0.65 -3.33 2.56
N VAL A 33 -1.75 -2.96 1.90
CA VAL A 33 -2.03 -1.59 1.42
C VAL A 33 -3.23 -0.94 2.12
N ASP A 34 -3.70 -1.54 3.21
CA ASP A 34 -4.92 -1.17 3.93
C ASP A 34 -4.90 0.28 4.43
N LEU A 35 -3.75 0.80 4.86
CA LEU A 35 -3.62 2.15 5.42
C LEU A 35 -3.63 3.26 4.37
N ARG A 36 -3.47 2.93 3.08
CA ARG A 36 -3.47 3.89 1.98
C ARG A 36 -4.54 3.56 0.95
N ASP A 37 -4.38 2.47 0.18
CA ASP A 37 -5.32 2.10 -0.88
C ASP A 37 -6.68 1.71 -0.30
N GLY A 38 -6.67 0.93 0.79
CA GLY A 38 -7.88 0.58 1.54
C GLY A 38 -8.55 1.82 2.16
N ASN A 39 -7.78 2.64 2.85
CA ASN A 39 -8.28 3.87 3.48
C ASN A 39 -8.92 4.86 2.48
N GLN A 40 -8.37 4.97 1.26
CA GLN A 40 -8.89 5.85 0.20
C GLN A 40 -10.27 5.41 -0.32
N ALA A 41 -10.63 4.13 -0.15
CA ALA A 41 -11.92 3.58 -0.59
C ALA A 41 -13.04 3.74 0.46
N LEU A 42 -12.72 4.19 1.67
CA LEU A 42 -13.71 4.36 2.75
C LEU A 42 -14.56 5.62 2.54
N ILE A 43 -15.86 5.52 2.86
CA ILE A 43 -16.76 6.69 2.95
C ILE A 43 -16.26 7.64 4.05
N ASP A 44 -15.95 7.07 5.21
CA ASP A 44 -15.37 7.77 6.35
C ASP A 44 -13.90 7.32 6.51
N PRO A 45 -12.92 8.15 6.09
CA PRO A 45 -11.51 7.82 6.23
C PRO A 45 -11.10 7.51 7.67
N MET A 46 -10.09 6.67 7.84
CA MET A 46 -9.52 6.35 9.14
C MET A 46 -8.93 7.60 9.80
N ASP A 47 -9.38 7.87 11.02
CA ASP A 47 -8.69 8.77 11.93
C ASP A 47 -7.32 8.19 12.37
N PRO A 48 -6.44 9.00 13.00
CA PRO A 48 -5.13 8.53 13.44
C PRO A 48 -5.15 7.30 14.37
N GLU A 49 -6.18 7.15 15.20
CA GLU A 49 -6.31 6.03 16.13
C GLU A 49 -6.63 4.73 15.36
N ARG A 50 -7.56 4.80 14.41
CA ARG A 50 -7.91 3.68 13.52
C ARG A 50 -6.73 3.25 12.66
N LYS A 51 -5.99 4.21 12.09
CA LYS A 51 -4.76 3.91 11.34
C LYS A 51 -3.73 3.20 12.22
N LEU A 52 -3.45 3.72 13.42
CA LEU A 52 -2.49 3.11 14.32
C LEU A 52 -2.91 1.70 14.76
N ARG A 53 -4.21 1.49 15.00
CA ARG A 53 -4.78 0.18 15.33
C ARG A 53 -4.61 -0.81 14.17
N MET A 54 -4.88 -0.38 12.95
CA MET A 54 -4.67 -1.20 11.75
C MET A 54 -3.20 -1.56 11.57
N PHE A 55 -2.30 -0.58 11.63
CA PHE A 55 -0.85 -0.80 11.56
C PHE A 55 -0.35 -1.84 12.57
N LYS A 56 -0.70 -1.66 13.85
CA LYS A 56 -0.35 -2.62 14.91
C LYS A 56 -0.93 -4.02 14.67
N THR A 57 -2.11 -4.10 14.08
CA THR A 57 -2.75 -5.38 13.75
C THR A 57 -1.99 -6.10 12.65
N LEU A 58 -1.62 -5.40 11.58
CA LEU A 58 -0.84 -5.95 10.46
C LEU A 58 0.54 -6.43 10.93
N VAL A 59 1.23 -5.63 11.75
CA VAL A 59 2.49 -6.02 12.39
C VAL A 59 2.30 -7.30 13.22
N LYS A 60 1.27 -7.35 14.07
CA LYS A 60 0.98 -8.54 14.90
C LYS A 60 0.66 -9.79 14.08
N MET A 61 0.07 -9.63 12.90
CA MET A 61 -0.21 -10.73 11.97
C MET A 61 1.05 -11.23 11.24
N GLY A 62 2.13 -10.45 11.23
CA GLY A 62 3.41 -10.83 10.63
C GLY A 62 3.67 -10.24 9.25
N PHE A 63 2.94 -9.22 8.81
CA PHE A 63 3.27 -8.50 7.58
C PHE A 63 4.63 -7.80 7.71
N LYS A 64 5.44 -7.88 6.65
CA LYS A 64 6.79 -7.29 6.59
C LYS A 64 6.87 -6.09 5.66
N GLU A 65 5.92 -5.95 4.75
CA GLU A 65 5.76 -4.75 3.92
C GLU A 65 4.37 -4.16 4.17
N ILE A 66 4.32 -2.87 4.53
CA ILE A 66 3.06 -2.17 4.85
C ILE A 66 3.09 -0.79 4.20
N GLU A 67 2.16 -0.52 3.28
CA GLU A 67 1.96 0.80 2.70
C GLU A 67 1.20 1.70 3.67
N VAL A 68 1.84 2.79 4.12
CA VAL A 68 1.38 3.62 5.25
C VAL A 68 0.79 4.96 4.83
N GLY A 69 0.88 5.35 3.55
CA GLY A 69 0.24 6.57 3.07
C GLY A 69 0.74 7.09 1.72
N PHE A 70 0.11 8.19 1.29
CA PHE A 70 0.52 9.04 0.17
C PHE A 70 0.89 10.44 0.71
N PRO A 71 2.03 10.57 1.40
CA PRO A 71 2.35 11.70 2.27
C PRO A 71 2.54 13.03 1.51
N SER A 72 2.91 12.99 0.23
CA SER A 72 3.02 14.21 -0.56
C SER A 72 1.67 14.81 -0.98
N ALA A 73 0.60 13.99 -0.99
CA ALA A 73 -0.73 14.39 -1.43
C ALA A 73 -1.74 14.54 -0.27
N SER A 74 -1.42 14.02 0.92
CA SER A 74 -2.29 14.01 2.09
C SER A 74 -1.51 14.41 3.35
N GLN A 75 -1.89 15.51 4.00
CA GLN A 75 -1.28 15.93 5.27
C GLN A 75 -1.54 14.91 6.40
N PRO A 76 -2.75 14.34 6.57
CA PRO A 76 -2.94 13.26 7.55
C PRO A 76 -2.07 12.02 7.31
N ASP A 77 -1.76 11.69 6.06
CA ASP A 77 -0.83 10.60 5.74
C ASP A 77 0.60 10.98 6.11
N PHE A 78 1.03 12.21 5.78
CA PHE A 78 2.32 12.75 6.20
C PHE A 78 2.49 12.68 7.72
N ASP A 79 1.50 13.17 8.47
CA ASP A 79 1.52 13.19 9.93
C ASP A 79 1.54 11.78 10.52
N PHE A 80 0.84 10.82 9.90
CA PHE A 80 0.86 9.42 10.32
C PHE A 80 2.25 8.78 10.09
N VAL A 81 2.88 9.02 8.94
CA VAL A 81 4.25 8.57 8.65
C VAL A 81 5.23 9.14 9.68
N ARG A 82 5.16 10.45 9.96
CA ARG A 82 5.98 11.08 11.01
C ARG A 82 5.73 10.44 12.36
N HIS A 83 4.47 10.22 12.71
CA HIS A 83 4.09 9.65 14.00
C HIS A 83 4.70 8.27 14.25
N ILE A 84 4.67 7.36 13.27
CA ILE A 84 5.20 6.00 13.44
C ILE A 84 6.73 5.96 13.45
N ILE A 85 7.40 6.87 12.73
CA ILE A 85 8.87 7.01 12.72
C ILE A 85 9.34 7.63 14.03
N GLU A 86 8.82 8.81 14.39
CA GLU A 86 9.29 9.59 15.55
C GLU A 86 9.02 8.90 16.89
N ARG A 87 8.05 7.99 16.93
CA ARG A 87 7.74 7.19 18.12
C ARG A 87 8.33 5.78 18.08
N ASP A 88 9.19 5.49 17.09
CA ASP A 88 9.88 4.21 16.98
C ASP A 88 8.92 3.02 17.00
N LEU A 89 7.83 3.12 16.22
CA LEU A 89 6.75 2.13 16.20
C LEU A 89 6.92 1.08 15.10
N ILE A 90 7.89 1.27 14.21
CA ILE A 90 8.19 0.38 13.09
C ILE A 90 9.19 -0.68 13.59
N PRO A 91 8.81 -1.97 13.66
CA PRO A 91 9.76 -3.02 14.04
C PRO A 91 10.91 -3.14 13.03
N ASP A 92 12.08 -3.61 13.51
CA ASP A 92 13.30 -3.79 12.69
C ASP A 92 13.11 -4.66 11.44
N ASP A 93 12.13 -5.56 11.46
CA ASP A 93 11.83 -6.49 10.36
C ASP A 93 10.65 -6.04 9.47
N VAL A 94 10.18 -4.80 9.62
CA VAL A 94 9.08 -4.23 8.85
C VAL A 94 9.59 -3.06 8.00
N THR A 95 9.29 -3.12 6.70
CA THR A 95 9.53 -2.05 5.74
C THR A 95 8.22 -1.30 5.48
N ILE A 96 8.21 0.02 5.73
CA ILE A 96 7.09 0.87 5.34
C ILE A 96 7.19 1.25 3.86
N GLN A 97 6.05 1.29 3.18
CA GLN A 97 5.92 1.76 1.80
C GLN A 97 5.13 3.08 1.78
N VAL A 98 5.57 4.03 0.94
CA VAL A 98 4.87 5.29 0.68
C VAL A 98 4.63 5.44 -0.82
N LEU A 99 3.43 5.89 -1.19
CA LEU A 99 3.09 6.15 -2.59
C LEU A 99 3.50 7.57 -2.99
N VAL A 100 3.96 7.74 -4.23
CA VAL A 100 4.21 9.06 -4.80
C VAL A 100 3.95 9.10 -6.31
N GLN A 101 3.47 10.25 -6.81
CA GLN A 101 3.41 10.54 -8.25
C GLN A 101 4.75 11.04 -8.76
N SER A 102 5.01 10.91 -10.06
CA SER A 102 6.33 11.20 -10.66
C SER A 102 6.69 12.70 -10.79
N ARG A 103 6.03 13.61 -10.06
CA ARG A 103 6.38 15.04 -10.02
C ARG A 103 7.50 15.27 -9.00
N LYS A 104 8.53 16.04 -9.38
CA LYS A 104 9.76 16.22 -8.59
C LYS A 104 9.49 16.68 -7.16
N GLU A 105 8.68 17.72 -6.99
CA GLU A 105 8.32 18.31 -5.70
C GLU A 105 7.53 17.35 -4.79
N LEU A 106 6.76 16.41 -5.38
CA LEU A 106 6.05 15.38 -4.63
C LEU A 106 7.02 14.30 -4.14
N ILE A 107 8.00 13.95 -4.97
CA ILE A 107 9.09 13.04 -4.59
C ILE A 107 9.90 13.65 -3.44
N GLU A 108 10.31 14.91 -3.55
CA GLU A 108 11.04 15.63 -2.49
C GLU A 108 10.26 15.60 -1.16
N ARG A 109 8.97 15.96 -1.19
CA ARG A 109 8.10 15.92 0.00
C ARG A 109 7.90 14.50 0.55
N THR A 110 7.88 13.49 -0.31
CA THR A 110 7.80 12.09 0.14
C THR A 110 9.05 11.68 0.88
N TYR A 111 10.24 12.05 0.38
CA TYR A 111 11.51 11.85 1.09
C TYR A 111 11.56 12.59 2.43
N GLU A 112 10.99 13.80 2.51
CA GLU A 112 10.87 14.53 3.78
C GLU A 112 10.05 13.76 4.82
N SER A 113 8.94 13.13 4.40
CA SER A 113 8.06 12.40 5.30
C SER A 113 8.76 11.19 5.94
N ILE A 114 9.60 10.48 5.18
CA ILE A 114 10.28 9.25 5.62
C ILE A 114 11.66 9.50 6.24
N ARG A 115 12.03 10.75 6.53
CA ARG A 115 13.33 11.05 7.13
C ARG A 115 13.43 10.50 8.55
N GLY A 116 14.44 9.68 8.82
CA GLY A 116 14.69 9.01 10.11
C GLY A 116 15.27 7.64 9.85
#